data_AF-A0A1Y3BUB0-F1
#
_entry.id   AF-A0A1Y3BUB0-F1
#
_cell.length_a   1.000
_cell.length_b   1.000
_cell.length_c   1.000
_cell.angle_alpha   90.00
_cell.angle_beta   90.00
_cell.angle_gamma   90.00
#
_symmetry.space_group_name_H-M   'P 1'
#
loop_
_entity.id
_entity.type
_entity.pdbx_description
1 polymer ?
#
loop_
_entity_poly.entity_id
_entity_poly.type
_entity_poly.pdbx_seq_one_letter_code
_entity_poly.pdbx_strand_id
1 'polypeptide(L)' 'MLKRQLSHLQTYLGGIKYMTGLPDIVIIVDQHEEYTALQECITLGIPTICLIDTNCDPISQIFRFQRMMTLYLQSD' A
#
# COMPACT_ATOMS: atom_id res chain seq x y z
N MET A 1 -21.17 11.09 22.47
CA MET A 1 -20.14 10.03 22.33
C MET A 1 -20.32 9.19 21.07
N LEU A 2 -21.49 8.57 20.86
CA LEU A 2 -21.77 7.71 19.68
C LEU A 2 -21.40 8.34 18.32
N LYS A 3 -21.77 9.60 18.09
CA LYS A 3 -21.42 10.31 16.85
C LYS A 3 -19.90 10.44 16.63
N ARG A 4 -19.13 10.61 17.70
CA ARG A 4 -17.66 10.75 17.63
C ARG A 4 -16.99 9.42 17.30
N GLN A 5 -17.45 8.32 17.91
CA GLN A 5 -16.96 6.98 17.61
C GLN A 5 -17.31 6.56 16.18
N LEU A 6 -18.53 6.87 15.73
CA LEU A 6 -18.96 6.59 14.36
C LEU A 6 -18.13 7.38 13.34
N SER A 7 -17.90 8.68 13.60
CA SER A 7 -17.02 9.50 12.76
C SER A 7 -15.59 8.95 12.72
N HIS A 8 -15.06 8.50 13.86
CA HIS A 8 -13.71 7.94 13.91
C HIS A 8 -13.61 6.67 13.06
N LEU A 9 -14.54 5.72 13.23
CA LEU A 9 -14.60 4.50 12.42
C LEU A 9 -14.74 4.81 10.92
N GLN A 10 -15.55 5.80 10.57
CA GLN A 10 -15.77 6.18 9.18
C GLN A 10 -14.50 6.77 8.52
N THR A 11 -13.64 7.46 9.28
CA THR A 11 -12.36 7.95 8.78
C THR A 11 -11.39 6.82 8.42
N TYR A 12 -11.28 5.78 9.26
CA TYR A 12 -10.30 4.70 9.03
C TYR A 12 -10.82 3.54 8.18
N LEU A 13 -12.10 3.18 8.34
CA LEU A 13 -12.70 1.99 7.71
C LEU A 13 -13.65 2.33 6.56
N GLY A 14 -13.88 3.61 6.27
CA GLY A 14 -14.79 4.05 5.22
C GLY A 14 -14.40 3.53 3.83
N GLY A 15 -13.09 3.43 3.54
CA GLY A 15 -12.57 2.94 2.26
C GLY A 15 -12.88 1.47 1.97
N ILE A 16 -13.04 0.65 3.02
CA ILE A 16 -13.31 -0.79 2.89
C ILE A 16 -14.77 -1.15 3.16
N LYS A 17 -15.65 -0.16 3.33
CA LYS A 17 -17.06 -0.36 3.74
C LYS A 17 -17.84 -1.35 2.87
N TYR A 18 -17.52 -1.41 1.57
CA TYR A 18 -18.20 -2.25 0.59
C TYR A 18 -17.37 -3.46 0.14
N MET A 19 -16.21 -3.71 0.76
CA MET A 19 -15.40 -4.90 0.45
C MET A 19 -16.09 -6.15 1.00
N THR A 20 -16.36 -7.11 0.12
CA THR A 20 -17.01 -8.39 0.46
C THR A 20 -16.01 -9.52 0.67
N GLY A 21 -14.72 -9.28 0.38
CA GLY A 21 -13.63 -10.25 0.49
C GLY A 21 -12.26 -9.56 0.47
N LEU A 22 -11.21 -10.38 0.42
CA LEU A 22 -9.84 -9.89 0.31
C LEU A 22 -9.60 -9.29 -1.09
N PRO A 23 -8.74 -8.27 -1.20
CA PRO A 23 -8.37 -7.70 -2.49
C PRO A 23 -7.44 -8.66 -3.25
N ASP A 24 -7.57 -8.69 -4.58
CA ASP A 24 -6.67 -9.47 -5.44
C ASP A 24 -5.27 -8.86 -5.53
N ILE A 25 -5.17 -7.53 -5.43
CA ILE A 25 -3.92 -6.76 -5.50
C ILE A 25 -4.03 -5.58 -4.54
N VAL A 26 -2.94 -5.26 -3.84
CA VAL A 26 -2.83 -4.05 -3.01
C VAL A 26 -1.79 -3.10 -3.61
N ILE A 27 -2.12 -1.81 -3.60
CA ILE A 27 -1.20 -0.74 -3.99
C ILE A 27 -0.86 0.04 -2.73
N ILE A 28 0.41 0.06 -2.35
CA ILE A 28 0.91 0.83 -1.21
C ILE A 28 1.68 2.04 -1.75
N VAL A 29 1.27 3.22 -1.31
CA VAL A 29 1.99 4.47 -1.52
C VAL A 29 2.79 4.75 -0.26
N ASP A 30 4.09 4.99 -0.41
CA ASP A 30 5.03 5.21 0.70
C ASP A 30 5.15 4.01 1.66
N GLN A 31 6.11 3.13 1.37
CA GLN A 31 6.36 1.96 2.22
C GLN A 31 6.86 2.28 3.63
N HIS A 32 7.39 3.48 3.88
CA HIS A 32 7.99 3.81 5.17
C HIS A 32 6.90 4.08 6.21
N GLU A 33 5.85 4.79 5.82
CA GLU A 33 4.68 5.00 6.69
C GLU A 33 3.82 3.73 6.79
N GLU A 34 3.72 2.95 5.71
CA GLU A 34 2.80 1.81 5.60
C GLU A 34 3.47 0.43 5.69
N TYR A 35 4.56 0.32 6.46
CA TYR A 35 5.30 -0.94 6.61
C TYR A 35 4.43 -2.07 7.19
N THR A 36 3.50 -1.77 8.10
CA THR A 36 2.59 -2.75 8.68
C THR A 36 1.66 -3.34 7.62
N ALA A 37 1.06 -2.51 6.77
CA ALA A 37 0.18 -2.96 5.69
C ALA A 37 0.93 -3.87 4.71
N LEU A 38 2.19 -3.56 4.43
CA LEU A 38 3.07 -4.39 3.60
C LEU A 38 3.30 -5.77 4.22
N GLN A 39 3.59 -5.85 5.53
CA GLN A 39 3.76 -7.12 6.23
C GLN A 39 2.48 -7.97 6.26
N GLU A 40 1.32 -7.33 6.45
CA GLU A 40 0.03 -8.01 6.39
C GLU A 40 -0.24 -8.59 5.00
N CYS A 41 0.03 -7.83 3.93
CA CYS A 41 -0.13 -8.31 2.56
C CYS A 41 0.80 -9.49 2.25
N ILE A 42 2.06 -9.43 2.68
CA ILE A 42 3.03 -10.54 2.54
C ILE A 42 2.54 -11.79 3.29
N THR A 43 2.03 -11.61 4.52
CA THR A 43 1.53 -12.71 5.35
C THR A 43 0.29 -13.36 4.73
N LEU A 44 -0.60 -12.56 4.13
CA LEU A 44 -1.80 -13.02 3.44
C LEU A 44 -1.50 -13.55 2.03
N GLY A 45 -0.28 -13.39 1.52
CA GLY A 45 0.10 -13.79 0.16
C GLY A 45 -0.56 -12.94 -0.93
N ILE A 46 -0.96 -11.71 -0.60
CA ILE A 46 -1.60 -10.80 -1.55
C ILE A 46 -0.52 -10.07 -2.35
N PRO A 47 -0.52 -10.15 -3.69
CA PRO A 47 0.46 -9.46 -4.50
C PRO A 47 0.35 -7.95 -4.28
N THR A 48 1.49 -7.32 -4.00
CA THR A 48 1.57 -5.91 -3.61
C THR A 48 2.44 -5.11 -4.56
N ILE A 49 1.89 -4.03 -5.07
CA ILE A 49 2.62 -3.02 -5.85
C ILE A 49 2.96 -1.88 -4.89
N CYS A 50 4.22 -1.46 -4.86
CA CYS A 50 4.61 -0.34 -4.01
C CYS A 50 5.39 0.72 -4.79
N LEU A 51 5.03 1.98 -4.51
CA LEU A 51 5.81 3.14 -4.90
C LEU A 51 6.88 3.36 -3.83
N ILE A 52 8.11 3.02 -4.19
CA ILE A 52 9.24 3.01 -3.28
C ILE A 52 10.24 4.08 -3.68
N ASP A 53 10.60 4.95 -2.74
CA ASP A 53 11.69 5.88 -2.95
C ASP A 53 13.03 5.14 -3.13
N THR A 54 13.95 5.82 -3.79
CA THR A 54 15.29 5.37 -4.19
C THR A 54 16.13 4.84 -3.04
N ASN A 55 15.81 5.22 -1.80
CA ASN A 55 16.61 4.95 -0.60
C ASN A 55 16.09 3.78 0.25
N CYS A 56 15.15 2.99 -0.27
CA CYS A 56 14.48 1.94 0.48
C CYS A 56 14.79 0.55 -0.12
N ASP A 57 15.19 -0.40 0.73
CA ASP A 57 15.48 -1.77 0.32
C ASP A 57 14.18 -2.51 -0.06
N PRO A 58 14.11 -3.16 -1.23
CA PRO A 58 12.88 -3.82 -1.65
C PRO A 58 12.75 -5.17 -0.94
N ILE A 59 11.58 -5.43 -0.36
CA ILE A 59 11.22 -6.79 0.00
C ILE A 59 10.96 -7.58 -1.29
N SER A 60 11.39 -8.84 -1.33
CA SER A 60 11.47 -9.69 -2.53
C SER A 60 10.15 -9.91 -3.31
N GLN A 61 9.00 -9.49 -2.77
CA GLN A 61 7.65 -9.71 -3.34
C GLN A 61 7.01 -8.40 -3.86
N ILE A 62 7.76 -7.30 -3.94
CA ILE A 62 7.24 -5.98 -4.31
C ILE A 62 7.59 -5.64 -5.76
N PHE A 63 6.56 -5.34 -6.57
CA PHE A 63 6.76 -4.75 -7.90
C PHE A 63 7.12 -3.25 -7.77
N ARG A 64 8.34 -2.88 -8.19
CA ARG A 64 8.84 -1.50 -8.17
C ARG A 64 8.34 -0.69 -9.35
N PHE A 65 7.53 0.34 -9.09
CA PHE A 65 7.14 1.30 -10.12
C PHE A 65 8.18 2.40 -10.35
N GLN A 66 8.84 2.88 -9.28
CA GLN A 66 9.73 4.06 -9.34
C GLN A 66 11.02 3.82 -10.16
N ARG A 67 11.58 2.61 -10.12
CA ARG A 67 12.79 2.27 -10.92
C ARG A 67 12.53 2.41 -12.43
N MET A 68 11.31 2.19 -12.88
CA MET A 68 10.94 2.36 -14.29
C MET A 68 10.91 3.84 -14.69
N MET A 69 10.46 4.71 -13.79
CA MET A 69 10.37 6.16 -14.06
C MET A 69 11.74 6.85 -14.01
N THR A 70 12.63 6.46 -13.09
CA THR A 70 14.01 6.99 -13.03
C THR A 70 14.81 6.61 -14.28
N LEU A 71 14.68 5.36 -14.77
CA LEU A 71 15.33 4.94 -16.01
C LEU A 71 14.79 5.70 -17.23
N TYR A 72 13.48 5.97 -17.26
CA TYR A 72 12.86 6.77 -18.33
C TYR A 72 13.41 8.20 -18.37
N LEU A 73 13.50 8.87 -17.22
CA LEU A 73 14.04 10.25 -17.12
C LEU A 73 15.55 10.34 -17.37
N GLN A 74 16.29 9.25 -17.24
CA GLN A 74 17.72 9.20 -17.60
C GLN A 74 17.97 8.85 -19.07
N SER A 75 16.90 8.53 -19.82
CA SER A 75 16.98 8.12 -21.23
C SER A 75 16.86 9.29 -22.23
N ASP A 76 16.63 10.52 -21.74
CA ASP A 76 16.54 11.76 -22.52
C ASP A 76 17.73 12.70 -22.23
#